data_AF-A0A918EKU3-F1
#
_entry.id   AF-A0A918EKU3-F1
#
_cell.length_a   1.000
_cell.length_b   1.000
_cell.length_c   1.000
_cell.angle_alpha   90.00
_cell.angle_beta   90.00
_cell.angle_gamma   90.00
#
_symmetry.space_group_name_H-M   'P 1'
#
loop_
_entity.id
_entity.type
_entity.pdbx_description
1 polymer ?
#
loop_
_entity_poly.entity_id
_entity_poly.type
_entity_poly.pdbx_seq_one_letter_code
_entity_poly.pdbx_strand_id
1 'polypeptide(L)' 'MAEVVDSDELLRRLRAARDWARAEEEGAADEATATAYRAVRALLDRLVDPARAGH' A
#
# COMPACT_ATOMS: atom_id res chain seq x y z
N MET A 1 9.01 -21.64 -3.21
CA MET A 1 8.63 -21.35 -4.61
C MET A 1 7.75 -20.13 -4.58
N ALA A 2 8.19 -19.02 -5.19
CA ALA A 2 7.28 -17.90 -5.40
C ALA A 2 6.30 -18.31 -6.51
N GLU A 3 5.01 -18.17 -6.23
CA GLU A 3 3.97 -18.33 -7.24
C GLU A 3 4.18 -17.26 -8.33
N VAL A 4 4.28 -17.69 -9.58
CA VAL A 4 4.31 -16.74 -10.71
C VAL A 4 2.88 -16.27 -10.93
N VAL A 5 2.63 -14.99 -10.68
CA VAL A 5 1.33 -14.35 -10.83
C VAL A 5 1.35 -13.37 -11.99
N ASP A 6 0.21 -13.27 -12.67
CA ASP A 6 0.01 -12.30 -13.75
C ASP A 6 0.03 -10.86 -13.22
N SER A 7 0.32 -9.90 -14.11
CA SER A 7 0.40 -8.47 -13.78
C SER A 7 -0.89 -7.94 -13.17
N ASP A 8 -2.07 -8.40 -13.63
CA ASP A 8 -3.35 -7.97 -13.08
C ASP A 8 -3.57 -8.48 -11.65
N GLU A 9 -3.11 -9.68 -11.36
CA GLU A 9 -3.19 -10.27 -10.01
C GLU A 9 -2.20 -9.57 -9.07
N LEU A 10 -0.99 -9.26 -9.55
CA LEU A 10 -0.03 -8.46 -8.79
C LEU A 10 -0.60 -7.08 -8.45
N LEU A 11 -1.22 -6.40 -9.44
CA LEU A 11 -1.84 -5.09 -9.22
C LEU A 11 -3.02 -5.16 -8.26
N ARG A 12 -3.83 -6.23 -8.32
CA ARG A 12 -4.90 -6.48 -7.34
C ARG A 12 -4.36 -6.66 -5.93
N ARG A 13 -3.31 -7.45 -5.74
CA ARG A 13 -2.67 -7.66 -4.44
C ARG A 13 -2.07 -6.36 -3.89
N LEU A 14 -1.43 -5.55 -4.73
CA LEU A 14 -0.91 -4.23 -4.36
C LEU A 14 -2.01 -3.27 -3.88
N ARG A 15 -3.14 -3.22 -4.61
CA ARG A 15 -4.31 -2.41 -4.21
C ARG A 15 -4.91 -2.89 -2.89
N ALA A 16 -5.06 -4.21 -2.71
CA ALA A 16 -5.53 -4.78 -1.45
C ALA A 16 -4.60 -4.45 -0.27
N ALA A 17 -3.28 -4.53 -0.47
CA ALA A 17 -2.31 -4.16 0.55
C ALA A 17 -2.38 -2.66 0.92
N ARG A 18 -2.63 -1.80 -0.07
CA ARG A 18 -2.80 -0.35 0.16
C ARG A 18 -4.05 -0.07 0.98
N ASP A 19 -5.16 -0.71 0.65
CA ASP A 19 -6.43 -0.54 1.36
C ASP A 19 -6.33 -1.10 2.79
N TRP A 20 -5.61 -2.21 2.98
CA TRP A 20 -5.25 -2.71 4.31
C TRP A 20 -4.43 -1.67 5.10
N ALA A 21 -3.36 -1.13 4.53
CA ALA A 21 -2.52 -0.12 5.21
C ALA A 21 -3.33 1.13 5.60
N ARG A 22 -4.33 1.51 4.81
CA ARG A 22 -5.26 2.58 5.16
C ARG A 22 -6.13 2.22 6.36
N ALA A 23 -6.70 1.02 6.40
CA ALA A 23 -7.51 0.57 7.52
C ALA A 23 -6.70 0.50 8.82
N GLU A 24 -5.45 0.06 8.74
CA GLU A 24 -4.52 0.06 9.88
C GLU A 24 -4.12 1.47 10.32
N GLU A 25 -3.93 2.42 9.38
CA GLU A 25 -3.71 3.84 9.70
C GLU A 25 -4.89 4.43 10.50
N GLU A 26 -6.13 4.12 10.08
CA GLU A 26 -7.36 4.59 10.73
C GLU A 26 -7.60 3.91 12.10
N GLY A 27 -7.14 2.66 12.28
CA GLY A 27 -7.28 1.88 13.51
C GLY A 27 -6.12 2.00 14.50
N ALA A 28 -5.06 2.75 14.17
CA ALA A 28 -3.86 2.85 14.99
C ALA A 28 -4.15 3.53 16.35
N ALA A 29 -3.62 2.93 17.43
CA ALA A 29 -3.80 3.44 18.79
C ALA A 29 -2.94 4.67 19.11
N ASP A 30 -1.90 4.93 18.31
CA ASP A 30 -0.93 6.00 18.49
C ASP A 30 -0.43 6.57 17.14
N GLU A 31 0.04 7.81 17.17
CA GLU A 31 0.49 8.54 15.97
C GLU A 31 1.73 7.92 15.32
N ALA A 32 2.60 7.25 16.08
CA ALA A 32 3.79 6.63 15.52
C ALA A 32 3.40 5.42 14.66
N THR A 33 2.49 4.59 15.15
CA THR A 33 1.89 3.48 14.39
C THR A 33 1.13 3.98 13.17
N ALA A 34 0.30 5.03 13.32
CA ALA A 34 -0.41 5.64 12.19
C ALA A 34 0.56 6.17 11.12
N THR A 35 1.66 6.80 11.54
CA THR A 35 2.70 7.32 10.64
C THR A 35 3.41 6.21 9.87
N ALA A 36 3.68 5.08 10.51
CA ALA A 36 4.29 3.92 9.85
C ALA A 36 3.38 3.37 8.74
N TYR A 37 2.09 3.17 9.03
CA TYR A 37 1.12 2.71 8.04
C TYR A 37 0.88 3.72 6.92
N ARG A 38 0.88 5.02 7.23
CA ARG A 38 0.83 6.09 6.23
C ARG A 38 2.02 6.04 5.27
N ALA A 39 3.23 5.79 5.78
CA ALA A 39 4.42 5.66 4.95
C ALA A 39 4.35 4.42 4.02
N VAL A 40 3.87 3.29 4.55
CA VAL A 40 3.62 2.08 3.74
C VAL A 40 2.57 2.35 2.66
N ARG A 41 1.45 2.98 3.03
CA ARG A 41 0.39 3.37 2.08
C ARG A 41 0.93 4.28 0.97
N ALA A 42 1.73 5.29 1.31
CA ALA A 42 2.33 6.19 0.34
C ALA A 42 3.30 5.47 -0.62
N LEU A 43 4.07 4.49 -0.13
CA LEU A 43 4.90 3.64 -0.98
C LEU A 43 4.04 2.80 -1.94
N LEU A 44 2.98 2.18 -1.43
CA LEU A 44 2.07 1.35 -2.25
C LEU A 44 1.32 2.20 -3.29
N ASP A 45 0.90 3.42 -2.94
CA ASP A 45 0.36 4.40 -3.87
C ASP A 45 1.33 4.68 -5.03
N ARG A 46 2.63 4.86 -4.72
CA ARG A 46 3.69 5.08 -5.70
C ARG A 46 3.93 3.89 -6.62
N LEU A 47 3.75 2.67 -6.10
CA LEU A 47 3.91 1.44 -6.89
C LEU A 47 2.70 1.17 -7.80
N VAL A 48 1.49 1.49 -7.33
CA VAL A 48 0.24 1.33 -8.10
C VAL A 48 0.12 2.40 -9.18
N ASP A 49 0.53 3.63 -8.88
CA ASP A 49 0.47 4.76 -9.79
C ASP A 49 1.79 5.56 -9.71
N PRO A 50 2.80 5.17 -10.50
CA PRO A 50 4.10 5.85 -10.48
C PRO A 50 4.02 7.29 -11.02
N ALA A 51 2.98 7.66 -11.77
CA ALA A 51 2.80 9.02 -12.29
C ALA A 51 2.39 10.01 -11.19
N ARG A 52 1.73 9.54 -10.12
CA ARG A 52 1.41 10.36 -8.93
C ARG A 52 2.63 10.77 -8.11
N ALA A 53 3.79 10.16 -8.34
CA ALA A 53 4.98 10.39 -7.54
C ALA A 53 5.78 11.65 -7.92
N GLY A 54 5.42 12.29 -9.04
CA GLY A 54 6.15 13.37 -9.68
C GLY A 54 5.48 14.75 -9.63
N HIS A 55 4.42 14.93 -8.83
CA HIS A 55 3.78 16.22 -8.58
C HIS A 55 3.85 16.62 -7.12
#